data_AF-A0A2J7VIW6-F1
#
_entry.id   AF-A0A2J7VIW6-F1
#
_cell.length_a   1.000
_cell.length_b   1.000
_cell.length_c   1.000
_cell.angle_alpha   90.00
_cell.angle_beta   90.00
_cell.angle_gamma   90.00
#
_symmetry.space_group_name_H-M   'P 1'
#
loop_
_entity.id
_entity.type
_entity.pdbx_description
1 polymer ?
#
loop_
_entity_poly.entity_id
_entity_poly.type
_entity_poly.pdbx_seq_one_letter_code
_entity_poly.pdbx_strand_id
1 'polypeptide(L)'
;MKKTKTLGLTVLRKGDRELMAKGVEKLVRDCGATSTRREGGEYPGPRGIHVEIDTPRGLQVTVYFNGYSSQPDVYVLSWHMDLESDDTLSPAIFGGNVNPHHFRKATYVAHGYDDLCEKLRKGLDMAISGVAFRERELEPA
;
A
#
# COMPACT_ATOMS: atom_id res chain seq x y z
N MET A 1 25.67 3.10 -14.60
CA MET A 1 24.54 3.68 -13.85
C MET A 1 25.04 4.22 -12.52
N LYS A 2 24.90 5.52 -12.27
CA LYS A 2 25.24 6.09 -10.95
C LYS A 2 24.16 5.65 -9.97
N LYS A 3 24.51 4.88 -8.93
CA LYS A 3 23.61 4.58 -7.81
C LYS A 3 23.34 5.90 -7.11
N THR A 4 22.15 6.47 -7.32
CA THR A 4 21.68 7.62 -6.55
C THR A 4 21.61 7.14 -5.10
N LYS A 5 22.48 7.68 -4.25
CA LYS A 5 22.52 7.37 -2.83
C LYS A 5 21.21 7.91 -2.24
N THR A 6 20.24 7.05 -1.96
CA THR A 6 19.00 7.44 -1.29
C THR A 6 19.41 8.15 0.00
N LEU A 7 19.06 9.43 0.12
CA LEU A 7 19.12 10.13 1.40
C LEU A 7 18.38 9.23 2.39
N GLY A 8 19.06 8.77 3.46
CA GLY A 8 18.54 7.74 4.36
C GLY A 8 17.34 8.22 5.16
N LEU A 9 16.18 8.34 4.52
CA LEU A 9 14.91 8.71 5.10
C LEU A 9 14.52 7.63 6.13
N THR A 10 14.05 8.06 7.29
CA THR A 10 13.62 7.15 8.36
C THR A 10 12.37 7.68 9.04
N VAL A 11 11.46 6.80 9.43
CA VAL A 11 10.24 7.19 10.16
C VAL A 11 10.51 7.85 11.52
N LEU A 12 11.70 7.68 12.09
CA LEU A 12 12.01 8.24 13.41
C LEU A 12 12.02 9.79 13.40
N ARG A 13 12.52 10.39 12.32
CA ARG A 13 12.61 11.85 12.17
C ARG A 13 11.30 12.42 11.64
N LYS A 14 10.80 13.50 12.28
CA LYS A 14 9.52 14.14 11.89
C LYS A 14 9.55 14.62 10.44
N GLY A 15 10.62 15.32 10.03
CA GLY A 15 10.77 15.83 8.67
C GLY A 15 10.80 14.72 7.61
N ASP A 16 11.42 13.58 7.93
CA ASP A 16 11.48 12.45 6.99
C ASP A 16 10.11 11.82 6.80
N ARG A 17 9.33 11.60 7.86
CA ARG A 17 7.97 11.06 7.73
C ARG A 17 7.11 11.91 6.82
N GLU A 18 7.21 13.23 6.94
CA GLU A 18 6.52 14.18 6.07
C GLU A 18 6.90 14.01 4.60
N LEU A 19 8.20 13.89 4.32
CA LEU A 19 8.72 13.68 2.97
C LEU A 19 8.29 12.33 2.40
N MET A 20 8.34 11.28 3.22
CA MET A 20 7.94 9.93 2.85
C MET A 20 6.44 9.85 2.54
N ALA A 21 5.59 10.47 3.36
CA ALA A 21 4.16 10.56 3.14
C ALA A 21 3.84 11.31 1.85
N LYS A 22 4.46 12.48 1.62
CA LYS A 22 4.29 13.24 0.38
C LYS A 22 4.75 12.46 -0.86
N GLY A 23 5.83 11.69 -0.73
CA GLY A 23 6.32 10.83 -1.81
C GLY A 23 5.33 9.70 -2.14
N VAL A 24 4.71 9.10 -1.13
CA VAL A 24 3.64 8.10 -1.32
C VAL A 24 2.40 8.74 -1.95
N GLU A 25 1.92 9.88 -1.45
CA GLU A 25 0.76 10.59 -2.03
C GLU A 25 1.00 10.97 -3.49
N LYS A 26 2.23 11.41 -3.83
CA LYS A 26 2.62 11.66 -5.21
C LYS A 26 2.57 10.38 -6.05
N LEU A 27 3.15 9.29 -5.55
CA LEU A 27 3.15 7.99 -6.24
C LEU A 27 1.72 7.49 -6.51
N VAL A 28 0.85 7.57 -5.51
CA VAL A 28 -0.56 7.17 -5.61
C VAL A 28 -1.28 7.96 -6.72
N ARG A 29 -1.12 9.28 -6.71
CA ARG A 29 -1.68 10.16 -7.74
C ARG A 29 -1.12 9.86 -9.13
N ASP A 30 0.19 9.65 -9.25
CA ASP A 30 0.84 9.33 -10.53
C ASP A 30 0.34 7.99 -11.12
N CYS A 31 -0.09 7.05 -10.27
CA CYS A 31 -0.70 5.78 -10.68
C CYS A 31 -2.21 5.88 -10.94
N GLY A 32 -2.86 7.02 -10.71
CA GLY A 32 -4.29 7.20 -10.94
C GLY A 32 -5.20 6.67 -9.82
N ALA A 33 -4.68 6.51 -8.61
CA ALA A 33 -5.46 6.15 -7.42
C ALA A 33 -5.69 7.37 -6.51
N THR A 34 -6.56 7.22 -5.52
CA THR A 34 -6.86 8.27 -4.54
C THR A 34 -6.26 7.93 -3.18
N SER A 35 -5.87 8.96 -2.42
CA SER A 35 -5.40 8.77 -1.05
C SER A 35 -5.95 9.81 -0.09
N THR A 36 -6.21 9.38 1.13
CA THR A 36 -6.52 10.23 2.28
C THR A 36 -5.42 10.14 3.31
N ARG A 37 -4.93 11.29 3.77
CA ARG A 37 -3.89 11.37 4.79
C ARG A 37 -4.49 11.65 6.16
N ARG A 38 -4.04 10.91 7.17
CA ARG A 38 -4.39 11.12 8.58
C ARG A 38 -3.14 11.27 9.43
N GLU A 39 -3.18 12.18 10.39
CA GLU A 39 -2.06 12.49 11.27
C GLU A 39 -2.51 12.72 12.70
N GLY A 40 -1.64 12.39 13.67
CA GLY A 40 -1.86 12.72 15.07
C GLY A 40 -3.03 11.98 15.72
N GLY A 41 -3.60 12.54 16.79
CA GLY A 41 -4.73 11.97 17.51
C GLY A 41 -4.43 10.65 18.23
N GLU A 42 -5.50 9.94 18.59
CA GLU A 42 -5.44 8.60 19.21
C GLU A 42 -4.96 7.53 18.22
N TYR A 43 -5.40 7.65 16.96
CA TYR A 43 -4.99 6.84 15.83
C TYR A 43 -4.77 7.76 14.63
N PRO A 44 -3.59 7.81 13.99
CA PRO A 44 -2.43 6.90 14.06
C PRO A 44 -1.49 7.05 15.27
N GLY A 45 -1.83 7.94 16.21
CA GLY A 45 -0.98 8.30 17.34
C GLY A 45 -0.19 9.59 17.08
N PRO A 46 0.39 10.22 18.11
CA PRO A 46 0.91 11.59 18.06
C PRO A 46 2.12 11.78 17.13
N ARG A 47 2.76 10.69 16.70
CA ARG A 47 3.88 10.70 15.74
C ARG A 47 3.62 9.81 14.51
N GLY A 48 2.38 9.39 14.30
CA GLY A 48 1.97 8.58 13.16
C GLY A 48 1.46 9.44 12.01
N ILE A 49 1.78 9.01 10.78
CA ILE A 49 1.10 9.46 9.57
C ILE A 49 0.61 8.22 8.85
N HIS A 50 -0.69 8.16 8.55
CA HIS A 50 -1.28 7.12 7.71
C HIS A 50 -1.67 7.73 6.36
N VAL A 51 -1.35 7.01 5.30
CA VAL A 51 -1.85 7.30 3.96
C VAL A 51 -2.76 6.14 3.58
N GLU A 52 -4.06 6.36 3.68
CA GLU A 52 -5.12 5.45 3.23
C GLU A 52 -5.25 5.61 1.71
N ILE A 53 -5.29 4.50 0.99
CA ILE A 53 -5.25 4.48 -0.47
C ILE A 53 -6.41 3.62 -0.96
N ASP A 54 -7.22 4.21 -1.82
CA ASP A 54 -8.37 3.58 -2.46
C ASP A 54 -8.07 3.40 -3.95
N THR A 55 -8.40 2.23 -4.46
CA THR A 55 -8.24 1.86 -5.88
C THR A 55 -9.54 1.30 -6.43
N PRO A 56 -9.68 1.12 -7.76
CA PRO A 56 -10.89 0.56 -8.35
C PRO A 56 -11.31 -0.78 -7.75
N ARG A 57 -12.60 -1.11 -7.91
CA ARG A 57 -13.19 -2.38 -7.47
C ARG A 57 -13.07 -2.64 -5.96
N GLY A 58 -12.83 -1.59 -5.17
CA GLY A 58 -12.82 -1.68 -3.71
C GLY A 58 -11.53 -2.20 -3.11
N LEU A 59 -10.44 -2.27 -3.87
CA LEU A 59 -9.14 -2.67 -3.32
C LEU A 59 -8.48 -1.49 -2.59
N GLN A 60 -8.09 -1.71 -1.34
CA GLN A 60 -7.55 -0.71 -0.44
C GLN A 60 -6.20 -1.13 0.15
N VAL A 61 -5.37 -0.15 0.49
CA VAL A 61 -4.15 -0.34 1.29
C VAL A 61 -3.88 0.90 2.12
N THR A 62 -3.27 0.73 3.29
CA THR A 62 -2.83 1.86 4.12
C THR A 62 -1.32 1.77 4.33
N VAL A 63 -0.62 2.88 4.12
CA VAL A 63 0.81 3.00 4.42
C VAL A 63 1.00 3.71 5.76
N TYR A 64 1.75 3.07 6.64
CA TYR A 64 1.93 3.50 8.04
C TYR A 64 3.35 4.04 8.26
N PHE A 65 3.46 5.32 8.60
CA PHE A 65 4.72 5.94 9.03
C PHE A 65 4.66 6.25 10.53
N ASN A 66 5.04 5.27 11.35
CA ASN A 66 5.02 5.40 12.81
C ASN A 66 6.38 5.87 13.35
N GLY A 67 6.42 7.06 13.96
CA GLY A 67 7.62 7.61 14.59
C GLY A 67 8.12 6.86 15.84
N TYR A 68 7.38 5.85 16.32
CA TYR A 68 7.76 4.93 17.40
C TYR A 68 8.01 3.50 16.93
N SER A 69 8.11 3.25 15.62
CA SER A 69 8.32 1.90 15.10
C SER A 69 9.57 1.25 15.69
N SER A 70 9.43 0.03 16.24
CA SER A 70 10.55 -0.82 16.64
C SER A 70 11.30 -1.39 15.42
N GLN A 71 10.72 -1.27 14.23
CA GLN A 71 11.28 -1.66 12.95
C GLN A 71 11.12 -0.49 11.95
N PRO A 72 11.91 0.59 12.09
CA PRO A 72 11.68 1.86 11.39
C PRO A 72 11.84 1.82 9.86
N ASP A 73 12.33 0.71 9.30
CA ASP A 73 12.50 0.48 7.86
C ASP A 73 11.81 -0.81 7.38
N VAL A 74 10.84 -1.33 8.14
CA VAL A 74 10.01 -2.45 7.70
C VAL A 74 8.57 -1.96 7.57
N TYR A 75 8.01 -2.13 6.38
CA TYR A 75 6.66 -1.68 6.06
C TYR A 75 5.83 -2.87 5.60
N VAL A 76 4.61 -2.99 6.14
CA VAL A 76 3.68 -4.05 5.77
C VAL A 76 2.55 -3.43 4.95
N LEU A 77 2.50 -3.78 3.66
CA LEU A 77 1.43 -3.39 2.75
C LEU A 77 0.34 -4.46 2.77
N SER A 78 -0.66 -4.24 3.62
CA SER A 78 -1.84 -5.10 3.75
C SER A 78 -2.94 -4.65 2.79
N TRP A 79 -2.88 -5.15 1.57
CA TRP A 79 -3.95 -4.98 0.58
C TRP A 79 -5.19 -5.74 1.02
N HIS A 80 -6.35 -5.12 0.90
CA HIS A 80 -7.62 -5.74 1.26
C HIS A 80 -8.76 -5.20 0.42
N MET A 81 -9.74 -6.05 0.15
CA MET A 81 -11.01 -5.60 -0.41
C MET A 81 -11.82 -4.90 0.68
N ASP A 82 -12.46 -3.79 0.33
CA ASP A 82 -13.52 -3.19 1.11
C ASP A 82 -14.65 -4.21 1.36
N LEU A 83 -15.55 -3.91 2.30
CA LEU A 83 -16.63 -4.82 2.66
C LEU A 83 -17.76 -4.87 1.63
N GLU A 84 -17.85 -3.86 0.77
CA GLU A 84 -18.94 -3.69 -0.20
C GLU A 84 -18.64 -4.37 -1.55
N SER A 85 -17.38 -4.72 -1.80
CA SER A 85 -16.91 -5.39 -3.00
C SER A 85 -16.98 -6.91 -2.85
N ASP A 86 -17.53 -7.57 -3.85
CA ASP A 86 -17.52 -9.03 -4.00
C ASP A 86 -16.31 -9.54 -4.80
N ASP A 87 -15.40 -8.64 -5.20
CA ASP A 87 -14.21 -9.05 -5.92
C ASP A 87 -13.21 -9.80 -5.04
N THR A 88 -12.43 -10.65 -5.69
CA THR A 88 -11.37 -11.43 -5.07
C THR A 88 -10.07 -11.25 -5.82
N LEU A 89 -8.96 -11.35 -5.09
CA LEU A 89 -7.61 -11.16 -5.59
C LEU A 89 -7.11 -12.43 -6.28
N SER A 90 -6.35 -12.25 -7.36
CA SER A 90 -5.69 -13.34 -8.09
C SER A 90 -4.39 -13.77 -7.38
N PRO A 91 -4.31 -15.00 -6.82
CA PRO A 91 -3.10 -15.47 -6.14
C PRO A 91 -1.87 -15.54 -7.06
N ALA A 92 -2.09 -15.85 -8.34
CA ALA A 92 -1.03 -15.95 -9.35
C ALA A 92 -0.33 -14.60 -9.58
N ILE A 93 -1.10 -13.51 -9.63
CA ILE A 93 -0.60 -12.16 -9.87
C ILE A 93 0.09 -11.59 -8.62
N PHE A 94 -0.46 -11.87 -7.45
CA PHE A 94 0.13 -11.45 -6.18
C PHE A 94 1.32 -12.32 -5.73
N GLY A 95 1.67 -13.38 -6.45
CA GLY A 95 2.83 -14.22 -6.17
C GLY A 95 2.72 -15.00 -4.86
N GLY A 96 1.52 -15.52 -4.55
CA GLY A 96 1.28 -16.31 -3.33
C GLY A 96 1.11 -15.48 -2.04
N ASN A 97 1.12 -14.15 -2.13
CA ASN A 97 0.90 -13.27 -0.97
C ASN A 97 -0.57 -13.11 -0.59
N VAL A 98 -1.49 -13.69 -1.36
CA VAL A 98 -2.94 -13.66 -1.11
C VAL A 98 -3.29 -14.69 -0.05
N ASN A 99 -4.12 -14.30 0.92
CA ASN A 99 -4.68 -15.23 1.89
C ASN A 99 -5.54 -16.29 1.16
N PRO A 100 -5.21 -17.59 1.29
CA PRO A 100 -5.83 -18.65 0.50
C PRO A 100 -7.27 -18.99 0.93
N HIS A 101 -7.74 -18.49 2.06
CA HIS A 101 -9.06 -18.85 2.59
C HIS A 101 -10.20 -18.05 1.99
N HIS A 102 -9.99 -16.75 1.75
CA HIS A 102 -11.04 -15.85 1.29
C HIS A 102 -10.61 -14.98 0.10
N PHE A 103 -9.32 -14.97 -0.29
CA PHE A 103 -8.81 -14.23 -1.45
C PHE A 103 -9.08 -12.71 -1.42
N ARG A 104 -9.44 -12.14 -0.27
CA ARG A 104 -9.75 -10.70 -0.11
C ARG A 104 -8.63 -9.90 0.55
N LYS A 105 -7.49 -10.51 0.84
CA LYS A 105 -6.33 -9.86 1.46
C LYS A 105 -5.04 -10.37 0.84
N ALA A 106 -4.08 -9.47 0.64
CA ALA A 106 -2.72 -9.81 0.28
C ALA A 106 -1.71 -8.96 1.04
N THR A 107 -0.58 -9.54 1.43
CA THR A 107 0.40 -8.86 2.27
C THR A 107 1.77 -8.84 1.62
N TYR A 108 2.35 -7.65 1.44
CA TYR A 108 3.76 -7.49 1.09
C TYR A 108 4.54 -6.90 2.25
N VAL A 109 5.76 -7.40 2.47
CA VAL A 109 6.72 -6.79 3.39
C VAL A 109 7.77 -6.07 2.57
N ALA A 110 7.97 -4.79 2.86
CA ALA A 110 9.00 -3.95 2.25
C ALA A 110 10.10 -3.59 3.25
N HIS A 111 11.35 -3.62 2.79
CA HIS A 111 12.54 -3.30 3.57
C HIS A 111 13.18 -2.01 3.04
N GLY A 112 12.90 -0.91 3.72
CA GLY A 112 13.29 0.43 3.33
C GLY A 112 12.23 1.14 2.49
N TYR A 113 12.38 2.47 2.38
CA TYR A 113 11.41 3.33 1.71
C TYR A 113 11.34 3.11 0.19
N ASP A 114 12.47 2.82 -0.45
CA ASP A 114 12.50 2.59 -1.89
C ASP A 114 11.74 1.30 -2.26
N ASP A 115 11.99 0.21 -1.53
CA ASP A 115 11.29 -1.07 -1.70
C ASP A 115 9.78 -0.94 -1.38
N LEU A 116 9.42 -0.10 -0.40
CA LEU A 116 8.03 0.27 -0.14
C LEU A 116 7.39 0.91 -1.38
N CYS A 117 8.06 1.89 -1.98
CA CYS A 117 7.57 2.58 -3.17
C CYS A 117 7.45 1.64 -4.37
N GLU A 118 8.41 0.76 -4.58
CA GLU A 118 8.38 -0.24 -5.67
C GLU A 118 7.21 -1.22 -5.52
N LYS A 119 7.03 -1.79 -4.31
CA LYS A 119 5.92 -2.72 -4.03
C LYS A 119 4.56 -2.04 -4.07
N LEU A 120 4.47 -0.81 -3.58
CA LEU A 120 3.24 -0.02 -3.66
C LEU A 120 2.88 0.30 -5.12
N ARG A 121 3.85 0.75 -5.92
CA ARG A 121 3.66 0.99 -7.36
C ARG A 121 3.15 -0.26 -8.06
N LYS A 122 3.80 -1.41 -7.83
CA LYS A 122 3.36 -2.68 -8.40
C LYS A 122 1.90 -3.01 -8.04
N GLY A 123 1.54 -2.87 -6.76
CA GLY A 123 0.17 -3.09 -6.29
C GLY A 123 -0.85 -2.17 -6.95
N LEU A 124 -0.53 -0.87 -7.04
CA LEU A 124 -1.36 0.13 -7.71
C LEU A 124 -1.53 -0.18 -9.19
N ASP A 125 -0.46 -0.46 -9.92
CA ASP A 125 -0.51 -0.77 -11.35
C ASP A 125 -1.37 -2.02 -11.61
N MET A 126 -1.29 -3.04 -10.75
CA MET A 126 -2.14 -4.23 -10.84
C MET A 126 -3.62 -3.92 -10.56
N ALA A 127 -3.90 -3.05 -9.58
CA ALA A 127 -5.26 -2.64 -9.24
C ALA A 127 -5.90 -1.83 -10.38
N ILE A 128 -5.15 -0.87 -10.93
CA ILE A 128 -5.61 0.05 -11.97
C ILE A 128 -5.80 -0.67 -13.31
N SER A 129 -4.91 -1.59 -13.67
CA SER A 129 -5.07 -2.42 -14.86
C SER A 129 -6.15 -3.50 -14.73
N GLY A 130 -6.62 -3.77 -13.51
CA GLY A 130 -7.60 -4.81 -13.21
C GLY A 130 -7.04 -6.22 -13.11
N VAL A 131 -5.75 -6.44 -13.39
CA VAL A 131 -5.11 -7.77 -13.29
C VAL A 131 -4.97 -8.26 -11.85
N ALA A 132 -5.11 -7.37 -10.86
CA ALA A 132 -5.14 -7.75 -9.44
C ALA A 132 -6.27 -8.73 -9.09
N PHE A 133 -7.35 -8.73 -9.87
CA PHE A 133 -8.59 -9.42 -9.52
C PHE A 133 -8.76 -10.72 -10.30
N ARG A 134 -9.52 -11.66 -9.74
CA ARG A 134 -10.00 -12.83 -10.47
C ARG A 134 -11.09 -12.40 -11.44
N GLU A 135 -11.15 -13.05 -12.61
CA GLU A 135 -12.32 -12.95 -13.48
C GLU A 135 -13.52 -13.51 -12.72
N ARG A 136 -14.64 -12.78 -12.76
CA ARG A 136 -15.92 -13.35 -12.30
C ARG A 136 -16.35 -14.31 -13.40
N GLU A 137 -16.50 -15.58 -13.08
CA GLU A 137 -17.25 -16.48 -13.95
C GLU A 137 -18.66 -15.86 -14.07
N LEU A 138 -19.02 -15.43 -15.28
CA LEU A 138 -20.38 -15.03 -15.57
C LEU A 138 -21.22 -16.29 -15.39
N GLU A 139 -22.05 -16.35 -14.35
CA GLU A 139 -23.04 -17.41 -14.27
C GLU A 139 -23.95 -17.29 -15.51
N PRO A 140 -24.19 -18.39 -16.23
CA PRO A 140 -25.12 -18.36 -17.36
C PRO A 140 -26.50 -17.95 -16.85
N ALA A 141 -27.11 -17.00 -17.58
CA ALA A 141 -28.44 -16.44 -17.30
C ALA A 141 -29.56 -17.50 -17.35
#